data_AF-A0A810NX85-F1
#
_entry.id   AF-A0A810NX85-F1
#
_cell.length_a   1.000
_cell.length_b   1.000
_cell.length_c   1.000
_cell.angle_alpha   90.00
_cell.angle_beta   90.00
_cell.angle_gamma   90.00
#
_symmetry.space_group_name_H-M   'P 1'
#
loop_
_entity.id
_entity.type
_entity.pdbx_description
1 polymer ?
#
loop_
_entity_poly.entity_id
_entity_poly.type
_entity_poly.pdbx_seq_one_letter_code
_entity_poly.pdbx_strand_id
1 'polypeptide(L)'
;MSQHRTTESPLLAELRWIHDMLRRDLATVRRLADEAAAGAPAAALQEGLRRLQTSGPLFQLKANCLSYCQVVHHHHSLESALLFPAVRRSAPHLKETVDRLEADHQLVSGLLDQVEGAARALGGDDRAVREKLVAALRTLSDHLLAHLAFEEESLAPVLATWKRWPFHG
;
A
#
# COMPACT_ATOMS: atom_id res chain seq x y z
N MET A 1 -35.51 8.43 -21.74
CA MET A 1 -34.32 7.65 -21.33
C MET A 1 -33.36 8.58 -20.61
N SER A 2 -33.34 8.58 -19.27
CA SER A 2 -32.51 9.51 -18.50
C SER A 2 -31.18 8.84 -18.14
N GLN A 3 -30.08 9.33 -18.69
CA GLN A 3 -28.75 8.82 -18.37
C GLN A 3 -28.39 9.27 -16.94
N HIS A 4 -28.53 8.36 -15.97
CA HIS A 4 -27.90 8.54 -14.66
C HIS A 4 -26.39 8.49 -14.86
N ARG A 5 -25.78 9.68 -14.97
CA ARG A 5 -24.34 9.83 -14.84
C ARG A 5 -24.01 9.59 -13.37
N THR A 6 -23.72 8.34 -13.01
CA THR A 6 -23.32 7.95 -11.67
C THR A 6 -21.98 8.61 -11.38
N THR A 7 -22.02 9.76 -10.70
CA THR A 7 -20.86 10.32 -10.03
C THR A 7 -20.37 9.27 -9.04
N GLU A 8 -19.11 8.88 -9.19
CA GLU A 8 -18.44 7.95 -8.29
C GLU A 8 -18.61 8.40 -6.83
N SER A 9 -18.77 7.44 -5.90
CA SER A 9 -18.81 7.78 -4.48
C SER A 9 -17.52 8.51 -4.08
N PRO A 10 -17.60 9.65 -3.37
CA PRO A 10 -16.42 10.37 -2.92
C PRO A 10 -15.41 9.49 -2.17
N LEU A 11 -15.90 8.47 -1.46
CA LEU A 11 -15.09 7.52 -0.71
C LEU A 11 -14.33 6.54 -1.62
N LEU A 12 -14.96 6.09 -2.71
CA LEU A 12 -14.31 5.22 -3.69
C LEU A 12 -13.28 6.00 -4.53
N ALA A 13 -13.59 7.25 -4.85
CA ALA A 13 -12.64 8.15 -5.51
C ALA A 13 -11.43 8.49 -4.62
N GLU A 14 -11.64 8.70 -3.31
CA GLU A 14 -10.59 8.91 -2.33
C GLU A 14 -9.67 7.69 -2.20
N LEU A 15 -10.24 6.48 -2.01
CA LEU A 15 -9.49 5.22 -1.97
C LEU A 15 -8.61 5.04 -3.21
N ARG A 16 -9.21 5.21 -4.41
CA ARG A 16 -8.50 5.09 -5.69
C ARG A 16 -7.37 6.11 -5.86
N TRP A 17 -7.60 7.36 -5.46
CA TRP A 17 -6.58 8.39 -5.52
C TRP A 17 -5.35 8.06 -4.66
N ILE A 18 -5.58 7.50 -3.46
CA ILE A 18 -4.51 7.01 -2.58
C ILE A 18 -3.81 5.80 -3.22
N HIS A 19 -4.56 4.83 -3.73
CA HIS A 19 -3.99 3.64 -4.38
C HIS A 19 -3.13 4.01 -5.60
N ASP A 20 -3.51 5.03 -6.35
CA ASP A 20 -2.72 5.55 -7.46
C ASP A 20 -1.44 6.26 -7.01
N MET A 21 -1.41 6.87 -5.80
CA MET A 21 -0.15 7.32 -5.19
C MET A 21 0.77 6.13 -4.90
N LEU A 22 0.24 5.06 -4.31
CA LEU A 22 1.00 3.85 -3.99
C LEU A 22 1.49 3.13 -5.25
N ARG A 23 0.71 3.07 -6.32
CA ARG A 23 1.12 2.54 -7.62
C ARG A 23 2.32 3.29 -8.21
N ARG A 24 2.42 4.61 -8.01
CA ARG A 24 3.58 5.42 -8.46
C ARG A 24 4.85 5.10 -7.66
N ASP A 25 4.73 4.89 -6.36
CA ASP A 25 5.84 4.42 -5.53
C ASP A 25 6.27 2.99 -5.91
N LEU A 26 5.31 2.09 -6.14
CA LEU A 26 5.59 0.71 -6.55
C LEU A 26 6.24 0.60 -7.93
N ALA A 27 5.90 1.51 -8.86
CA ALA A 27 6.65 1.64 -10.11
C ALA A 27 8.12 2.03 -9.87
N THR A 28 8.40 2.80 -8.81
CA THR A 28 9.78 3.16 -8.40
C THR A 28 10.49 2.01 -7.69
N VAL A 29 9.79 1.28 -6.82
CA VAL A 29 10.28 0.01 -6.20
C VAL A 29 10.71 -0.99 -7.26
N ARG A 30 9.89 -1.18 -8.31
CA ARG A 30 10.22 -2.08 -9.43
C ARG A 30 11.44 -1.62 -10.22
N ARG A 31 11.56 -0.33 -10.55
CA ARG A 31 12.78 0.22 -11.20
C ARG A 31 14.03 -0.02 -10.35
N LEU A 32 13.97 0.21 -9.04
CA LEU A 32 15.10 -0.06 -8.15
C LEU A 32 15.47 -1.55 -8.07
N ALA A 33 14.48 -2.46 -8.16
CA ALA A 33 14.75 -3.90 -8.24
C ALA A 33 15.47 -4.27 -9.54
N ASP A 34 15.08 -3.68 -10.67
CA ASP A 34 15.69 -3.95 -11.97
C ASP A 34 17.08 -3.30 -12.09
N GLU A 35 17.27 -2.09 -11.57
CA GLU A 35 18.58 -1.43 -11.43
C GLU A 35 19.51 -2.25 -10.52
N ALA A 36 19.01 -2.75 -9.38
CA ALA A 36 19.78 -3.59 -8.48
C ALA A 36 20.19 -4.92 -9.13
N ALA A 37 19.29 -5.55 -9.89
CA ALA A 37 19.56 -6.77 -10.65
C ALA A 37 20.55 -6.54 -11.82
N ALA A 38 20.52 -5.37 -12.45
CA ALA A 38 21.46 -4.95 -13.48
C ALA A 38 22.85 -4.55 -12.93
N GLY A 39 23.06 -4.57 -11.61
CA GLY A 39 24.35 -4.27 -10.99
C GLY A 39 24.59 -2.79 -10.71
N ALA A 40 23.55 -1.95 -10.61
CA ALA A 40 23.72 -0.53 -10.29
C ALA A 40 24.53 -0.31 -8.98
N PRO A 41 25.34 0.77 -8.88
CA PRO A 41 26.17 1.01 -7.70
C PRO A 41 25.34 1.11 -6.41
N ALA A 42 25.85 0.51 -5.32
CA ALA A 42 25.16 0.49 -4.02
C ALA A 42 24.71 1.88 -3.55
N ALA A 43 25.54 2.92 -3.73
CA ALA A 43 25.21 4.30 -3.38
C ALA A 43 23.99 4.87 -4.15
N ALA A 44 23.81 4.50 -5.42
CA ALA A 44 22.66 4.93 -6.23
C ALA A 44 21.37 4.26 -5.73
N LEU A 45 21.44 2.97 -5.41
CA LEU A 45 20.32 2.21 -4.84
C LEU A 45 19.94 2.73 -3.44
N GLN A 46 20.92 2.96 -2.56
CA GLN A 46 20.71 3.56 -1.24
C GLN A 46 20.00 4.92 -1.34
N GLU A 47 20.44 5.80 -2.24
CA GLU A 47 19.81 7.10 -2.45
C GLU A 47 18.38 6.99 -3.03
N GLY A 48 18.14 6.03 -3.93
CA GLY A 48 16.79 5.71 -4.43
C GLY A 48 15.84 5.22 -3.32
N LEU A 49 16.31 4.30 -2.49
CA LEU A 49 15.58 3.76 -1.33
C LEU A 49 15.33 4.84 -0.28
N ARG A 50 16.33 5.67 0.02
CA ARG A 50 16.21 6.81 0.94
C ARG A 50 15.12 7.79 0.48
N ARG A 51 15.05 8.10 -0.82
CA ARG A 51 13.98 8.97 -1.36
C ARG A 51 12.59 8.36 -1.22
N LEU A 52 12.44 7.05 -1.45
CA LEU A 52 11.18 6.34 -1.16
C LEU A 52 10.83 6.42 0.34
N GLN A 53 11.81 6.25 1.23
CA GLN A 53 11.61 6.31 2.68
C GLN A 53 11.23 7.71 3.18
N THR A 54 11.85 8.78 2.68
CA THR A 54 11.61 10.14 3.16
C THR A 54 10.44 10.84 2.48
N SER A 55 10.07 10.42 1.27
CA SER A 55 9.20 11.21 0.38
C SER A 55 8.15 10.38 -0.37
N GLY A 56 8.21 9.05 -0.30
CA GLY A 56 7.20 8.15 -0.85
C GLY A 56 6.08 7.86 0.16
N PRO A 57 4.79 8.08 -0.19
CA PRO A 57 3.65 7.61 0.59
C PRO A 57 3.77 6.17 1.12
N LEU A 58 4.35 5.25 0.34
CA LEU A 58 4.52 3.84 0.69
C LEU A 58 5.23 3.60 2.04
N PHE A 59 6.34 4.30 2.28
CA PHE A 59 7.11 4.15 3.52
C PHE A 59 6.60 5.05 4.64
N GLN A 60 5.93 6.16 4.31
CA GLN A 60 5.18 6.92 5.30
C GLN A 60 4.07 6.04 5.92
N LEU A 61 3.33 5.26 5.12
CA LEU A 61 2.35 4.29 5.64
C LEU A 61 2.98 3.22 6.53
N LYS A 62 4.22 2.77 6.24
CA LYS A 62 4.92 1.80 7.09
C LYS A 62 5.18 2.32 8.50
N ALA A 63 5.74 3.53 8.60
CA ALA A 63 6.01 4.18 9.88
C ALA A 63 4.74 4.33 10.74
N ASN A 64 3.57 4.27 10.12
CA ASN A 64 2.27 4.52 10.74
C ASN A 64 1.54 3.27 11.24
N CYS A 65 2.08 2.06 11.02
CA CYS A 65 1.60 0.86 11.70
C CYS A 65 1.96 0.83 13.20
N LEU A 66 2.91 1.68 13.63
CA LEU A 66 3.36 1.81 15.02
C LEU A 66 3.33 3.28 15.51
N SER A 67 2.11 3.85 15.56
CA SER A 67 1.70 5.09 16.28
C SER A 67 1.99 6.46 15.62
N TYR A 68 0.93 7.31 15.52
CA TYR A 68 0.86 8.81 15.44
C TYR A 68 1.99 9.61 14.71
N CYS A 69 1.80 10.62 13.84
CA CYS A 69 0.72 11.53 13.41
C CYS A 69 1.27 12.38 12.20
N GLN A 70 0.57 12.93 11.20
CA GLN A 70 -0.84 13.06 10.82
C GLN A 70 -0.99 13.33 9.27
N VAL A 71 -2.18 13.70 8.76
CA VAL A 71 -2.49 14.10 7.36
C VAL A 71 -2.37 13.00 6.28
N VAL A 72 -1.29 12.23 6.23
CA VAL A 72 -1.20 10.99 5.39
C VAL A 72 -1.59 9.73 6.20
N HIS A 73 -1.79 9.89 7.50
CA HIS A 73 -1.96 8.82 8.48
C HIS A 73 -3.39 8.26 8.54
N HIS A 74 -4.32 8.78 7.73
CA HIS A 74 -5.75 8.65 7.94
C HIS A 74 -6.43 7.57 7.07
N HIS A 75 -5.71 6.85 6.20
CA HIS A 75 -6.33 5.81 5.37
C HIS A 75 -6.24 4.43 6.04
N HIS A 76 -5.18 3.63 5.91
CA HIS A 76 -5.10 2.28 6.51
C HIS A 76 -5.40 2.18 8.02
N SER A 77 -5.11 3.22 8.82
CA SER A 77 -5.45 3.25 10.25
C SER A 77 -6.94 3.44 10.50
N LEU A 78 -7.61 4.32 9.73
CA LEU A 78 -9.07 4.40 9.74
C LEU A 78 -9.72 3.24 9.00
N GLU A 79 -9.07 2.63 8.01
CA GLU A 79 -9.67 1.50 7.32
C GLU A 79 -9.81 0.35 8.30
N SER A 80 -8.73 0.00 8.98
CA SER A 80 -8.74 -1.03 10.02
C SER A 80 -9.60 -0.67 11.24
N ALA A 81 -9.61 0.59 11.68
CA ALA A 81 -10.34 1.01 12.89
C ALA A 81 -11.80 1.46 12.66
N LEU A 82 -12.16 1.91 11.46
CA LEU A 82 -13.46 2.48 11.10
C LEU A 82 -14.07 1.81 9.86
N LEU A 83 -13.40 1.77 8.68
CA LEU A 83 -13.99 1.21 7.45
C LEU A 83 -14.36 -0.26 7.61
N PHE A 84 -13.41 -1.10 7.98
CA PHE A 84 -13.56 -2.54 8.10
C PHE A 84 -14.63 -2.88 9.16
N PRO A 85 -14.65 -2.28 10.37
CA PRO A 85 -15.79 -2.37 11.28
C PRO A 85 -17.12 -1.88 10.70
N ALA A 86 -17.14 -0.83 9.87
CA ALA A 86 -18.37 -0.35 9.24
C ALA A 86 -18.86 -1.27 8.11
N VAL A 87 -17.97 -1.77 7.25
CA VAL A 87 -18.24 -2.76 6.21
C VAL A 87 -18.75 -4.05 6.85
N ARG A 88 -18.11 -4.55 7.91
CA ARG A 88 -18.58 -5.71 8.70
C ARG A 88 -20.01 -5.50 9.24
N ARG A 89 -20.43 -4.26 9.54
CA ARG A 89 -21.81 -3.93 9.99
C ARG A 89 -22.82 -3.73 8.86
N SER A 90 -22.45 -3.04 7.79
CA SER A 90 -23.37 -2.72 6.67
C SER A 90 -23.47 -3.84 5.62
N ALA A 91 -22.40 -4.63 5.49
CA ALA A 91 -22.24 -5.72 4.55
C ALA A 91 -21.61 -6.95 5.25
N PRO A 92 -22.32 -7.63 6.17
CA PRO A 92 -21.78 -8.78 6.91
C PRO A 92 -21.27 -9.93 6.01
N HIS A 93 -21.77 -10.01 4.78
CA HIS A 93 -21.32 -10.96 3.76
C HIS A 93 -19.87 -10.73 3.29
N LEU A 94 -19.28 -9.56 3.53
CA LEU A 94 -17.87 -9.26 3.26
C LEU A 94 -16.93 -9.57 4.43
N LYS A 95 -17.37 -10.30 5.47
CA LYS A 95 -16.52 -10.62 6.63
C LYS A 95 -15.18 -11.26 6.20
N GLU A 96 -15.22 -12.26 5.34
CA GLU A 96 -14.01 -12.99 4.89
C GLU A 96 -13.10 -12.11 4.00
N THR A 97 -13.69 -11.25 3.16
CA THR A 97 -12.96 -10.21 2.41
C THR A 97 -12.18 -9.30 3.36
N VAL A 98 -12.84 -8.81 4.41
CA VAL A 98 -12.21 -7.90 5.39
C VAL A 98 -11.16 -8.62 6.24
N ASP A 99 -11.42 -9.86 6.68
CA ASP A 99 -10.41 -10.68 7.38
C ASP A 99 -9.16 -10.90 6.50
N ARG A 100 -9.33 -11.05 5.17
CA ARG A 100 -8.22 -11.15 4.22
C ARG A 100 -7.47 -9.82 4.07
N LEU A 101 -8.16 -8.69 3.94
CA LEU A 101 -7.51 -7.37 3.80
C LEU A 101 -6.65 -7.04 5.03
N GLU A 102 -7.14 -7.35 6.23
CA GLU A 102 -6.38 -7.22 7.48
C GLU A 102 -5.12 -8.11 7.50
N ALA A 103 -5.18 -9.33 6.94
CA ALA A 103 -4.02 -10.21 6.80
C ALA A 103 -3.01 -9.71 5.75
N ASP A 104 -3.49 -9.19 4.61
CA ASP A 104 -2.64 -8.59 3.58
C ASP A 104 -1.89 -7.36 4.14
N HIS A 105 -2.52 -6.51 4.97
CA HIS A 105 -1.85 -5.40 5.66
C HIS A 105 -0.67 -5.86 6.54
N GLN A 106 -0.85 -6.93 7.32
CA GLN A 106 0.21 -7.49 8.17
C GLN A 106 1.37 -8.03 7.32
N LEU A 107 1.07 -8.72 6.21
CA LEU A 107 2.07 -9.23 5.29
C LEU A 107 2.88 -8.10 4.63
N VAL A 108 2.21 -7.06 4.13
CA VAL A 108 2.86 -5.90 3.51
C VAL A 108 3.80 -5.18 4.51
N SER A 109 3.38 -5.04 5.77
CA SER A 109 4.21 -4.49 6.85
C SER A 109 5.52 -5.28 7.02
N GLY A 110 5.43 -6.61 7.11
CA GLY A 110 6.60 -7.49 7.20
C GLY A 110 7.49 -7.51 5.95
N LEU A 111 6.92 -7.26 4.76
CA LEU A 111 7.69 -7.10 3.51
C LEU A 111 8.46 -5.76 3.49
N LEU A 112 7.88 -4.69 4.02
CA LEU A 112 8.53 -3.40 4.19
C LEU A 112 9.67 -3.45 5.23
N ASP A 113 9.57 -4.32 6.26
CA ASP A 113 10.70 -4.64 7.15
C ASP A 113 11.84 -5.37 6.44
N GLN A 114 11.53 -6.32 5.56
CA GLN A 114 12.52 -7.04 4.77
C GLN A 114 13.27 -6.14 3.79
N VAL A 115 12.54 -5.25 3.08
CA VAL A 115 13.17 -4.25 2.19
C VAL A 115 14.11 -3.33 2.96
N GLU A 116 13.71 -2.84 4.14
CA GLU A 116 14.58 -2.05 5.00
C GLU A 116 15.80 -2.81 5.53
N GLY A 117 15.63 -4.07 5.93
CA GLY A 117 16.73 -4.92 6.36
C GLY A 117 17.76 -5.12 5.25
N ALA A 118 17.30 -5.41 4.03
CA ALA A 118 18.14 -5.54 2.85
C ALA A 118 18.80 -4.21 2.46
N ALA A 119 18.08 -3.09 2.55
CA ALA A 119 18.62 -1.75 2.31
C ALA A 119 19.75 -1.38 3.29
N ARG A 120 19.57 -1.68 4.59
CA ARG A 120 20.60 -1.46 5.63
C ARG A 120 21.82 -2.38 5.45
N ALA A 121 21.62 -3.59 4.95
CA ALA A 121 22.70 -4.54 4.68
C ALA A 121 23.50 -4.19 3.40
N LEU A 122 22.95 -3.36 2.51
CA LEU A 122 23.57 -3.02 1.22
C LEU A 122 24.85 -2.18 1.42
N GLY A 123 26.01 -2.84 1.40
CA GLY A 123 27.33 -2.22 1.46
C GLY A 123 28.31 -2.93 0.51
N GLY A 124 29.00 -2.16 -0.32
CA GLY A 124 29.87 -2.70 -1.38
C GLY A 124 29.10 -3.51 -2.43
N ASP A 125 29.79 -4.45 -3.07
CA ASP A 125 29.23 -5.31 -4.14
C ASP A 125 28.95 -6.76 -3.69
N ASP A 126 28.45 -6.93 -2.46
CA ASP A 126 27.95 -8.24 -2.02
C ASP A 126 26.75 -8.67 -2.89
N ARG A 127 26.99 -9.69 -3.71
CA ARG A 127 25.99 -10.25 -4.63
C ARG A 127 24.79 -10.87 -3.91
N ALA A 128 24.99 -11.55 -2.78
CA ALA A 128 23.92 -12.20 -2.06
C ALA A 128 23.01 -11.18 -1.34
N VAL A 129 23.58 -10.08 -0.84
CA VAL A 129 22.80 -8.94 -0.30
C VAL A 129 21.99 -8.27 -1.41
N ARG A 130 22.61 -8.04 -2.58
CA ARG A 130 21.95 -7.48 -3.77
C ARG A 130 20.78 -8.36 -4.25
N GLU A 131 20.97 -9.67 -4.33
CA GLU A 131 19.91 -10.62 -4.70
C GLU A 131 18.75 -10.63 -3.69
N LYS A 132 19.03 -10.54 -2.38
CA LYS A 132 18.00 -10.39 -1.33
C LYS A 132 17.21 -9.09 -1.48
N LEU A 133 17.86 -7.97 -1.79
CA LEU A 133 17.19 -6.69 -2.03
C LEU A 133 16.26 -6.76 -3.25
N VAL A 134 16.74 -7.33 -4.36
CA VAL A 134 15.92 -7.53 -5.58
C VAL A 134 14.69 -8.37 -5.27
N ALA A 135 14.85 -9.48 -4.53
CA ALA A 135 13.74 -10.33 -4.12
C ALA A 135 12.72 -9.56 -3.25
N ALA A 136 13.18 -8.90 -2.18
CA ALA A 136 12.32 -8.16 -1.26
C ALA A 136 11.52 -7.04 -1.96
N LEU A 137 12.15 -6.28 -2.86
CA LEU A 137 11.49 -5.21 -3.62
C LEU A 137 10.42 -5.77 -4.58
N ARG A 138 10.71 -6.88 -5.27
CA ARG A 138 9.75 -7.53 -6.18
C ARG A 138 8.56 -8.08 -5.41
N THR A 139 8.81 -8.90 -4.37
CA THR A 139 7.76 -9.47 -3.51
C THR A 139 6.87 -8.38 -2.89
N LEU A 140 7.45 -7.30 -2.35
CA LEU A 140 6.67 -6.15 -1.87
C LEU A 140 5.77 -5.57 -2.97
N SER A 141 6.31 -5.35 -4.17
CA SER A 141 5.54 -4.74 -5.27
C SER A 141 4.40 -5.62 -5.77
N ASP A 142 4.63 -6.93 -5.84
CA ASP A 142 3.64 -7.88 -6.37
C ASP A 142 2.50 -8.10 -5.37
N HIS A 143 2.82 -8.28 -4.08
CA HIS A 143 1.81 -8.40 -3.03
C HIS A 143 0.98 -7.12 -2.86
N LEU A 144 1.62 -5.95 -2.80
CA LEU A 144 0.86 -4.71 -2.60
C LEU A 144 0.01 -4.35 -3.82
N LEU A 145 0.48 -4.57 -5.06
CA LEU A 145 -0.37 -4.37 -6.25
C LEU A 145 -1.58 -5.31 -6.28
N ALA A 146 -1.40 -6.58 -5.88
CA ALA A 146 -2.50 -7.54 -5.78
C ALA A 146 -3.52 -7.16 -4.69
N HIS A 147 -3.04 -6.68 -3.55
CA HIS A 147 -3.86 -6.17 -2.45
C HIS A 147 -4.70 -4.95 -2.88
N LEU A 148 -4.07 -3.89 -3.42
CA LEU A 148 -4.77 -2.66 -3.86
C LEU A 148 -5.84 -2.95 -4.92
N ALA A 149 -5.60 -3.92 -5.81
CA ALA A 149 -6.58 -4.34 -6.80
C ALA A 149 -7.76 -5.11 -6.18
N PHE A 150 -7.47 -6.05 -5.27
CA PHE A 150 -8.49 -6.84 -4.58
C PHE A 150 -9.39 -5.98 -3.67
N GLU A 151 -8.81 -4.98 -2.99
CA GLU A 151 -9.58 -4.06 -2.15
C GLU A 151 -10.53 -3.19 -2.98
N GLU A 152 -10.04 -2.58 -4.06
CA GLU A 152 -10.89 -1.78 -4.96
C GLU A 152 -12.02 -2.62 -5.57
N GLU A 153 -11.73 -3.83 -6.05
CA GLU A 153 -12.75 -4.72 -6.62
C GLU A 153 -13.80 -5.12 -5.57
N SER A 154 -13.36 -5.50 -4.37
CA SER A 154 -14.25 -6.06 -3.34
C SER A 154 -15.06 -5.00 -2.59
N LEU A 155 -14.50 -3.81 -2.36
CA LEU A 155 -15.15 -2.76 -1.58
C LEU A 155 -15.91 -1.76 -2.44
N ALA A 156 -15.59 -1.58 -3.73
CA ALA A 156 -16.31 -0.65 -4.61
C ALA A 156 -17.84 -0.82 -4.61
N PRO A 157 -18.44 -2.04 -4.64
CA PRO A 157 -19.88 -2.19 -4.60
C PRO A 157 -20.53 -1.62 -3.33
N VAL A 158 -19.86 -1.71 -2.18
CA VAL A 158 -20.36 -1.19 -0.91
C VAL A 158 -20.09 0.31 -0.80
N LEU A 159 -18.86 0.76 -1.08
CA LEU A 159 -18.47 2.17 -1.03
C LEU A 159 -19.30 3.04 -1.99
N ALA A 160 -19.70 2.51 -3.14
CA ALA A 160 -20.61 3.17 -4.10
C ALA A 160 -22.00 3.48 -3.51
N THR A 161 -22.46 2.74 -2.48
CA THR A 161 -23.75 3.00 -1.82
C THR A 161 -23.65 4.07 -0.72
N TRP A 162 -22.44 4.40 -0.26
CA TRP A 162 -22.22 5.34 0.83
C TRP A 162 -22.09 6.77 0.31
N LYS A 163 -22.91 7.69 0.85
CA LYS A 163 -22.86 9.13 0.52
C LYS A 163 -21.92 9.94 1.44
N ARG A 164 -21.54 9.35 2.56
CA ARG A 164 -20.65 9.89 3.60
C ARG A 164 -20.12 8.74 4.44
N TRP A 165 -19.00 8.93 5.14
CA TRP A 165 -18.50 7.96 6.10
C TRP A 165 -19.55 7.69 7.20
N PRO A 166 -19.87 6.41 7.53
CA PRO A 166 -20.92 6.05 8.50
C PRO A 166 -20.70 6.50 9.96
N PHE A 167 -19.62 7.23 10.25
CA PHE A 167 -19.32 7.81 11.57
C PHE A 167 -19.42 9.36 11.60
N HIS A 168 -19.58 10.00 10.44
CA HIS A 168 -19.87 11.43 10.37
C HIS A 168 -21.39 11.62 10.25
N GLY A 169 -22.00 11.91 11.41
CA GLY A 169 -23.44 12.13 11.61
C GLY A 169 -24.02 13.29 10.83
#